data_AF-A0A3D1HMW2-F1
#
_entry.id   AF-A0A3D1HMW2-F1
#
_cell.length_a   1.000
_cell.length_b   1.000
_cell.length_c   1.000
_cell.angle_alpha   90.00
_cell.angle_beta   90.00
_cell.angle_gamma   90.00
#
_symmetry.space_group_name_H-M   'P 1'
#
loop_
_entity.id
_entity.type
_entity.pdbx_description
1 polymer ?
#
loop_
_entity_poly.entity_id
_entity_poly.type
_entity_poly.pdbx_seq_one_letter_code
_entity_poly.pdbx_strand_id
1 'polypeptide(L)'
;MYDIKGHTPPHNSGIPIVDSDGDEIIIKSDSTIYNVDVVIRDQFGNVMHHSTQNIGPMETTISVQDYDDGTEKMTIDIYYEERHLCGYFE
;
A
#
# COMPACT_ATOMS: atom_id res chain seq x y z
N MET A 1 19.44 -35.95 -12.85
CA MET A 1 18.49 -35.40 -11.87
C MET A 1 19.33 -34.89 -10.73
N TYR A 2 19.45 -33.57 -10.58
CA TYR A 2 20.08 -32.95 -9.42
C TYR A 2 19.14 -31.87 -8.88
N ASP A 3 19.08 -31.90 -7.57
CA ASP A 3 18.07 -31.39 -6.64
C ASP A 3 18.34 -29.92 -6.24
N ILE A 4 17.27 -29.24 -5.79
CA ILE A 4 17.24 -27.96 -5.05
C ILE A 4 18.13 -26.80 -5.54
N LYS A 5 17.70 -26.10 -6.60
CA LYS A 5 18.05 -24.70 -6.81
C LYS A 5 16.78 -23.84 -6.78
N GLY A 6 16.53 -23.24 -5.63
CA GLY A 6 15.46 -22.29 -5.43
C GLY A 6 15.35 -21.88 -3.97
N HIS A 7 16.48 -21.54 -3.34
CA HIS A 7 16.42 -20.73 -2.11
C HIS A 7 15.98 -19.33 -2.58
N THR A 8 14.68 -19.16 -2.85
CA THR A 8 14.10 -17.83 -2.81
C THR A 8 14.34 -17.30 -1.40
N PRO A 9 14.69 -16.01 -1.23
CA PRO A 9 14.73 -15.42 0.10
C PRO A 9 13.39 -15.71 0.80
N PRO A 10 13.29 -15.63 2.14
CA PRO A 10 11.98 -15.67 2.77
C PRO A 10 11.13 -14.65 2.01
N HIS A 11 10.14 -15.13 1.27
CA HIS A 11 9.22 -14.26 0.56
C HIS A 11 8.76 -13.27 1.61
N ASN A 12 8.76 -12.00 1.23
CA ASN A 12 8.38 -10.81 1.96
C ASN A 12 6.90 -10.90 2.36
N SER A 13 6.59 -11.96 3.08
CA SER A 13 5.26 -12.49 3.27
C SER A 13 4.55 -11.60 4.25
N GLY A 14 3.43 -11.05 3.82
CA GLY A 14 2.71 -10.05 4.61
C GLY A 14 3.38 -8.69 4.61
N ILE A 15 4.16 -8.35 3.58
CA ILE A 15 4.53 -6.95 3.29
C ILE A 15 3.56 -6.43 2.22
N PRO A 16 2.76 -5.40 2.52
CA PRO A 16 1.90 -4.79 1.52
C PRO A 16 2.77 -4.11 0.44
N ILE A 17 2.39 -4.34 -0.80
CA ILE A 17 2.93 -3.70 -2.00
C ILE A 17 1.90 -2.65 -2.43
N VAL A 18 2.39 -1.45 -2.70
CA VAL A 18 1.58 -0.32 -3.10
C VAL A 18 1.95 0.09 -4.52
N ASP A 19 0.95 0.27 -5.35
CA ASP A 19 1.04 0.71 -6.74
C ASP A 19 0.03 1.84 -6.98
N SER A 20 0.15 2.54 -8.11
CA SER A 20 -0.71 3.68 -8.45
C SER A 20 -1.04 3.66 -9.93
N ASP A 21 -2.33 3.71 -10.26
CA ASP A 21 -2.85 3.81 -11.63
C ASP A 21 -3.75 5.05 -11.72
N GLY A 22 -3.21 6.14 -12.26
CA GLY A 22 -3.89 7.44 -12.26
C GLY A 22 -4.19 7.91 -10.83
N ASP A 23 -5.47 8.17 -10.54
CA ASP A 23 -5.97 8.63 -9.23
C ASP A 23 -6.26 7.47 -8.25
N GLU A 24 -6.00 6.24 -8.66
CA GLU A 24 -6.26 5.04 -7.86
C GLU A 24 -4.98 4.49 -7.24
N ILE A 25 -5.05 4.19 -5.94
CA ILE A 25 -3.97 3.50 -5.22
C ILE A 25 -4.35 2.04 -5.07
N ILE A 26 -3.48 1.15 -5.54
CA ILE A 26 -3.70 -0.30 -5.52
C ILE A 26 -2.78 -0.91 -4.47
N ILE A 27 -3.36 -1.59 -3.49
CA ILE A 27 -2.62 -2.27 -2.41
C ILE A 27 -2.87 -3.77 -2.49
N LYS A 28 -1.79 -4.55 -2.43
CA LYS A 28 -1.83 -6.03 -2.42
C LYS A 28 -0.79 -6.61 -1.48
N SER A 29 -1.01 -7.83 -1.01
CA SER A 29 -0.04 -8.58 -0.21
C SER A 29 -0.14 -10.06 -0.59
N ASP A 30 0.95 -10.82 -0.56
CA ASP A 30 0.91 -12.27 -0.82
C ASP A 30 0.08 -13.04 0.23
N SER A 31 -0.09 -12.44 1.41
CA SER A 31 -0.81 -12.99 2.57
C SER A 31 -1.80 -11.97 3.13
N THR A 32 -2.90 -12.46 3.73
CA THR A 32 -3.91 -11.58 4.34
C THR A 32 -3.38 -10.92 5.61
N ILE A 33 -3.32 -9.60 5.59
CA ILE A 33 -2.99 -8.72 6.72
C ILE A 33 -4.30 -8.09 7.20
N TYR A 34 -4.59 -8.22 8.50
CA TYR A 34 -5.83 -7.72 9.09
C TYR A 34 -5.62 -6.35 9.75
N ASN A 35 -6.66 -5.53 9.74
CA ASN A 35 -6.68 -4.23 10.43
C ASN A 35 -5.53 -3.29 9.98
N VAL A 36 -5.27 -3.24 8.68
CA VAL A 36 -4.29 -2.33 8.09
C VAL A 36 -4.88 -0.93 8.10
N ASP A 37 -4.22 0.00 8.79
CA ASP A 37 -4.57 1.41 8.79
C ASP A 37 -3.85 2.12 7.65
N VAL A 38 -4.61 2.71 6.73
CA VAL A 38 -4.07 3.42 5.57
C VAL A 38 -4.43 4.89 5.67
N VAL A 39 -3.42 5.74 5.64
CA VAL A 39 -3.56 7.19 5.69
C VAL A 39 -2.88 7.79 4.46
N ILE A 40 -3.61 8.58 3.70
CA ILE A 40 -3.09 9.33 2.56
C ILE A 40 -3.21 10.83 2.89
N ARG A 41 -2.13 11.56 2.62
CA ARG A 41 -2.03 12.98 2.91
C ARG A 41 -1.57 13.76 1.68
N ASP A 42 -2.03 15.00 1.58
CA ASP A 42 -1.52 15.96 0.60
C ASP A 42 -0.10 16.44 0.97
N GLN A 43 0.49 17.28 0.10
CA GLN A 43 1.83 17.84 0.27
C GLN A 43 1.99 18.75 1.51
N PHE A 44 0.89 19.30 2.05
CA PHE A 44 0.86 20.11 3.26
C PHE A 44 0.65 19.25 4.52
N GLY A 45 0.41 17.95 4.36
CA GLY A 45 0.18 16.99 5.43
C GLY A 45 -1.28 16.88 5.87
N ASN A 46 -2.25 17.46 5.14
CA ASN A 46 -3.66 17.25 5.47
C ASN A 46 -4.08 15.84 5.06
N VAL A 47 -4.88 15.19 5.89
CA VAL A 47 -5.38 13.84 5.61
C VAL A 47 -6.48 13.91 4.55
N MET A 48 -6.20 13.33 3.38
CA MET A 48 -7.15 13.22 2.28
C MET A 48 -7.95 11.93 2.34
N HIS A 49 -7.34 10.85 2.80
CA HIS A 49 -8.01 9.57 3.00
C HIS A 49 -7.51 8.86 4.25
N HIS A 50 -8.43 8.25 5.00
CA HIS A 50 -8.10 7.43 6.16
C HIS A 50 -9.09 6.28 6.28
N SER A 51 -8.60 5.03 6.21
CA SER A 51 -9.43 3.85 6.42
C SER A 51 -8.66 2.70 7.07
N THR A 52 -9.40 1.82 7.75
CA THR A 52 -8.89 0.52 8.20
C THR A 52 -9.47 -0.58 7.32
N GLN A 53 -8.61 -1.47 6.82
CA GLN A 53 -9.01 -2.50 5.86
C GLN A 53 -8.17 -3.78 5.98
N ASN A 54 -8.67 -4.87 5.40
CA ASN A 54 -7.93 -6.12 5.30
C ASN A 54 -7.27 -6.19 3.93
N ILE A 55 -5.95 -6.33 3.88
CA ILE A 55 -5.18 -6.39 2.64
C ILE A 55 -4.78 -7.83 2.41
N GLY A 56 -5.15 -8.39 1.27
CA GLY A 56 -4.81 -9.76 0.91
C GLY A 56 -4.21 -9.86 -0.49
N PRO A 57 -4.20 -11.08 -1.06
CA PRO A 57 -3.75 -11.30 -2.44
C PRO A 57 -4.70 -10.71 -3.48
N MET A 58 -5.93 -10.38 -3.08
CA MET A 58 -6.85 -9.62 -3.93
C MET A 58 -6.53 -8.13 -3.82
N GLU A 59 -6.52 -7.47 -4.97
CA GLU A 59 -6.25 -6.04 -5.07
C GLU A 59 -7.28 -5.24 -4.26
N THR A 60 -6.77 -4.35 -3.41
CA THR A 60 -7.56 -3.38 -2.67
C THR A 60 -7.32 -2.02 -3.30
N THR A 61 -8.34 -1.48 -3.95
CA THR A 61 -8.28 -0.17 -4.61
C THR A 61 -8.80 0.91 -3.67
N ILE A 62 -8.03 1.97 -3.50
CA ILE A 62 -8.41 3.19 -2.79
C ILE A 62 -8.52 4.32 -3.81
N SER A 63 -9.70 4.91 -3.91
CA SER A 63 -9.91 6.13 -4.70
C SER A 63 -9.82 7.33 -3.77
N VAL A 64 -8.88 8.23 -4.02
CA VAL A 64 -8.75 9.47 -3.25
C VAL A 64 -9.79 10.46 -3.76
N GLN A 65 -10.79 10.77 -2.93
CA GLN A 65 -11.76 11.81 -3.26
C GLN A 65 -11.08 13.17 -3.08
N ASP A 66 -11.28 14.08 -4.03
CA ASP A 66 -10.63 15.42 -4.04
C ASP A 66 -9.17 15.44 -4.56
N TYR A 67 -8.79 14.51 -5.45
CA TYR A 67 -7.58 14.68 -6.25
C TYR A 67 -7.78 15.86 -7.21
N ASP A 68 -7.33 17.05 -6.81
CA ASP A 68 -7.28 18.20 -7.71
C ASP A 68 -6.21 17.90 -8.78
N ASP A 69 -6.63 17.97 -10.05
CA ASP A 69 -5.96 17.53 -11.29
C ASP A 69 -4.61 18.23 -11.56
N GLY A 70 -3.66 18.16 -10.63
CA GLY A 70 -2.45 18.96 -10.73
C GLY A 70 -1.41 18.75 -9.66
N THR A 71 -0.50 17.80 -9.89
CA THR A 71 0.92 17.86 -9.45
C THR A 71 1.19 17.89 -7.94
N GLU A 72 0.20 17.68 -7.08
CA GLU A 72 0.42 17.71 -5.64
C GLU A 72 0.99 16.38 -5.16
N LYS A 73 2.26 16.39 -4.73
CA LYS A 73 2.90 15.22 -4.15
C LYS A 73 2.08 14.70 -2.96
N MET A 74 1.61 13.46 -3.05
CA MET A 74 0.88 12.81 -1.97
C MET A 74 1.79 11.86 -1.21
N THR A 75 1.49 11.65 0.07
CA THR A 75 2.14 10.61 0.88
C THR A 75 1.14 9.56 1.30
N ILE A 76 1.58 8.31 1.35
CA ILE A 76 0.82 7.21 1.96
C ILE A 76 1.59 6.66 3.14
N ASP A 77 0.86 6.40 4.21
CA ASP A 77 1.33 5.70 5.40
C ASP A 77 0.43 4.49 5.64
N ILE A 78 1.03 3.32 5.78
CA ILE A 78 0.36 2.05 6.03
C ILE A 78 0.88 1.48 7.33
N TYR A 79 0.01 1.37 8.34
CA TYR A 79 0.33 0.76 9.62
C TYR A 79 -0.33 -0.61 9.73
N TYR A 80 0.46 -1.63 10.09
CA TYR A 80 -0.01 -3.02 10.18
C TYR A 80 0.93 -3.82 11.07
N GLU A 81 0.41 -4.71 11.92
CA GLU A 81 1.24 -5.63 12.74
C GLU A 81 2.47 -4.98 13.41
N GLU A 82 2.29 -3.77 13.98
CA GLU A 82 3.37 -2.97 14.61
C GLU A 82 4.48 -2.50 13.64
N ARG A 83 4.25 -2.63 12.33
CA ARG A 83 5.06 -2.14 11.22
C ARG A 83 4.43 -0.92 10.57
N HIS A 84 5.26 -0.19 9.87
CA HIS A 84 4.89 1.01 9.12
C HIS A 84 5.59 1.00 7.77
N LEU A 85 4.83 1.17 6.70
CA LEU A 85 5.32 1.42 5.35
C LEU A 85 4.90 2.83 4.94
N CYS A 86 5.82 3.62 4.41
CA CYS A 86 5.52 4.95 3.90
C CYS A 86 6.05 5.13 2.47
N GLY A 87 5.33 5.91 1.67
CA GLY A 87 5.69 6.20 0.28
C GLY A 87 5.12 7.55 -0.17
N TYR A 88 5.40 7.90 -1.42
CA TYR A 88 4.84 9.10 -2.05
C TYR A 88 4.48 8.83 -3.51
N PHE A 89 3.55 9.62 -4.04
CA PHE A 89 3.08 9.61 -5.44
C PHE A 89 3.08 11.04 -6.00
N GLU A 90 3.14 11.16 -7.33
CA GLU A 90 3.16 12.42 -8.09
C GLU A 90 2.20 12.34 -9.29
#